data_AF-A0A3A5ADP3-F1
#
_entry.id   AF-A0A3A5ADP3-F1
#
_cell.length_a   1.000
_cell.length_b   1.000
_cell.length_c   1.000
_cell.angle_alpha   90.00
_cell.angle_beta   90.00
_cell.angle_gamma   90.00
#
_symmetry.space_group_name_H-M   'P 1'
#
loop_
_entity.id
_entity.type
_entity.pdbx_description
1 polymer ?
#
loop_
_entity_poly.entity_id
_entity_poly.type
_entity_poly.pdbx_seq_one_letter_code
_entity_poly.pdbx_strand_id
1 'polypeptide(L)'
;SIKSIIENRLTSGIKYVEIDEINKRLKGAEEAKSNYYPVPKHDSPITIIKYMPLLIVYFLASPFPWQVHKATQLLAMFDSMMLWFVYLFFMLEFRSFIKRNKKWAVILFSYFILGICSSSIVQTNVAGSERHRIMFTFLMLPFAVHRLVTWWYGKKRKQRYAMEKFPSGRILIKPVIR
;
A
#
# COMPACT_ATOMS: atom_id res chain seq x y z
N SER A 1 -0.79 31.73 25.68
CA SER A 1 -2.27 31.60 25.59
C SER A 1 -2.59 30.36 24.77
N ILE A 2 -3.64 29.60 25.08
CA ILE A 2 -4.01 28.37 24.32
C ILE A 2 -4.24 28.68 22.83
N LYS A 3 -4.80 29.85 22.51
CA LYS A 3 -4.96 30.32 21.12
C LYS A 3 -3.65 30.40 20.34
N SER A 4 -2.58 30.94 20.94
CA SER A 4 -1.29 31.07 20.24
C SER A 4 -0.62 29.72 19.99
N ILE A 5 -0.88 28.72 20.82
CA ILE A 5 -0.38 27.34 20.62
C ILE A 5 -1.13 26.68 19.44
N ILE A 6 -2.45 26.88 19.35
CA ILE A 6 -3.27 26.35 18.25
C ILE A 6 -2.90 27.01 16.93
N GLU A 7 -2.76 28.34 16.91
CA GLU A 7 -2.35 29.08 15.71
C GLU A 7 -0.96 28.65 15.21
N ASN A 8 0.01 28.47 16.10
CA ASN A 8 1.35 27.97 15.74
C ASN A 8 1.32 26.52 15.20
N ARG A 9 0.43 25.66 15.71
CA ARG A 9 0.27 24.29 15.19
C ARG A 9 -0.43 24.26 13.83
N LEU A 10 -1.42 25.13 13.62
CA LEU A 10 -2.10 25.24 12.34
C LEU A 10 -1.18 25.80 11.26
N THR A 11 -0.46 26.88 11.55
CA THR A 11 0.51 27.47 10.62
C THR A 11 1.66 26.53 10.30
N SER A 12 2.21 25.82 11.29
CA SER A 12 3.21 24.79 11.03
C SER A 12 2.64 23.67 10.16
N GLY A 13 1.45 23.14 10.46
CA GLY A 13 0.76 22.12 9.65
C GLY A 13 0.53 22.56 8.19
N ILE A 14 0.08 23.80 7.97
CA ILE A 14 -0.13 24.37 6.64
C ILE A 14 1.20 24.48 5.88
N LYS A 15 2.28 24.87 6.56
CA LYS A 15 3.63 24.95 5.97
C LYS A 15 4.11 23.61 5.41
N TYR A 16 3.70 22.47 5.98
CA TYR A 16 4.03 21.14 5.46
C TYR A 16 3.34 20.81 4.13
N VAL A 17 2.27 21.53 3.79
CA VAL A 17 1.46 21.34 2.58
C VAL A 17 1.80 22.38 1.51
N GLU A 18 2.58 23.41 1.85
CA GLU A 18 3.07 24.40 0.90
C GLU A 18 3.98 23.74 -0.15
N ILE A 19 3.72 24.10 -1.41
CA ILE A 19 4.41 23.53 -2.58
C ILE A 19 5.92 23.72 -2.48
N ASP A 20 6.37 24.86 -1.96
CA ASP A 20 7.79 25.18 -1.81
C ASP A 20 8.50 24.24 -0.84
N GLU A 21 7.84 23.88 0.26
CA GLU A 21 8.38 22.95 1.26
C GLU A 21 8.38 21.51 0.74
N ILE A 22 7.35 21.11 -0.03
CA ILE A 22 7.32 19.81 -0.73
C ILE A 22 8.49 19.73 -1.73
N ASN A 23 8.67 20.77 -2.55
CA ASN A 23 9.76 20.85 -3.53
C ASN A 23 11.14 20.85 -2.85
N LYS A 24 11.27 21.48 -1.68
CA LYS A 24 12.51 21.45 -0.89
C LYS A 24 12.87 20.04 -0.41
N ARG A 25 11.88 19.24 0.00
CA ARG A 25 12.08 17.84 0.42
C ARG A 25 12.37 16.91 -0.74
N LEU A 26 11.75 17.16 -1.89
CA LEU A 26 12.07 16.44 -3.12
C LEU A 26 13.54 16.65 -3.49
N LYS A 27 14.02 17.90 -3.49
CA LYS A 27 15.44 18.22 -3.72
C LYS A 27 16.37 17.52 -2.73
N GLY A 28 16.08 17.59 -1.43
CA GLY A 28 16.90 16.92 -0.41
C GLY A 28 16.94 15.39 -0.57
N ALA A 29 15.81 14.78 -0.96
CA ALA A 29 15.77 13.33 -1.22
C ALA A 29 16.51 12.95 -2.51
N GLU A 30 16.45 13.79 -3.54
CA GLU A 30 17.16 13.64 -4.82
C GLU A 30 18.67 13.75 -4.64
N GLU A 31 19.16 14.78 -3.93
CA GLU A 31 20.57 14.96 -3.58
C GLU A 31 21.12 13.73 -2.82
N ALA A 32 20.32 13.17 -1.92
CA ALA A 32 20.67 11.96 -1.17
C ALA A 32 20.51 10.64 -1.96
N LYS A 33 20.06 10.69 -3.24
CA LYS A 33 19.71 9.51 -4.07
C LYS A 33 18.78 8.52 -3.34
N SER A 34 17.88 9.06 -2.52
CA SER A 34 16.95 8.30 -1.66
C SER A 34 15.50 8.53 -2.02
N ASN A 35 15.25 9.35 -3.05
CA ASN A 35 13.91 9.64 -3.55
C ASN A 35 13.30 8.38 -4.16
N TYR A 36 12.08 8.05 -3.74
CA TYR A 36 11.39 6.90 -4.32
C TYR A 36 10.74 7.21 -5.67
N TYR A 37 10.47 8.46 -6.03
CA TYR A 37 9.91 8.76 -7.34
C TYR A 37 10.42 10.12 -7.85
N PRO A 38 11.11 10.15 -9.01
CA PRO A 38 11.58 11.40 -9.60
C PRO A 38 10.40 12.14 -10.24
N VAL A 39 9.57 12.82 -9.43
CA VAL A 39 8.57 13.75 -10.00
C VAL A 39 9.30 14.98 -10.51
N PRO A 40 8.93 15.55 -11.68
CA PRO A 40 9.21 16.95 -11.97
C PRO A 40 8.69 17.87 -10.85
N LYS A 41 9.35 19.02 -10.64
CA LYS A 41 8.93 20.02 -9.64
C LYS A 41 7.42 20.24 -9.71
N HIS A 42 6.80 20.29 -8.54
CA HIS A 42 5.38 20.62 -8.47
C HIS A 42 5.23 22.12 -8.64
N ASP A 43 4.66 22.53 -9.77
CA ASP A 43 4.39 23.95 -10.04
C ASP A 43 2.98 24.38 -9.56
N SER A 44 2.10 23.40 -9.27
CA SER A 44 0.70 23.64 -8.91
C SER A 44 0.11 22.47 -8.10
N PRO A 45 -0.88 22.70 -7.19
CA PRO A 45 -1.58 21.63 -6.48
C PRO A 45 -2.27 20.63 -7.42
N ILE A 46 -2.71 21.10 -8.59
CA ILE A 46 -3.35 20.26 -9.61
C ILE A 46 -2.37 19.20 -10.12
N THR A 47 -1.09 19.57 -10.27
CA THR A 47 -0.02 18.65 -10.67
C THR A 47 0.16 17.55 -9.63
N ILE A 48 0.07 17.87 -8.33
CA ILE A 48 0.14 16.88 -7.25
C ILE A 48 -1.01 15.87 -7.38
N ILE A 49 -2.24 16.34 -7.56
CA ILE A 49 -3.42 15.47 -7.73
C ILE A 49 -3.25 14.56 -8.96
N LYS A 50 -2.72 15.09 -10.06
CA LYS A 50 -2.45 14.33 -11.29
C LYS A 50 -1.47 13.18 -11.07
N TYR A 51 -0.40 13.41 -10.30
CA TYR A 51 0.62 12.39 -10.00
C TYR A 51 0.32 11.56 -8.74
N MET A 52 -0.72 11.90 -7.98
CA MET A 52 -1.08 11.23 -6.73
C MET A 52 -1.24 9.71 -6.86
N PRO A 53 -1.89 9.14 -7.90
CA PRO A 53 -1.97 7.68 -8.04
C PRO A 53 -0.60 7.01 -8.11
N LEU A 54 0.37 7.68 -8.75
CA LEU A 54 1.72 7.20 -8.90
C LEU A 54 2.50 7.32 -7.59
N LEU A 55 2.37 8.45 -6.90
CA LEU A 55 2.95 8.66 -5.57
C LEU A 55 2.45 7.60 -4.57
N ILE A 56 1.16 7.25 -4.61
CA ILE A 56 0.59 6.19 -3.77
C ILE A 56 1.23 4.84 -4.05
N VAL A 57 1.37 4.47 -5.33
CA VAL A 57 2.00 3.20 -5.73
C VAL A 57 3.43 3.15 -5.23
N TYR A 58 4.22 4.20 -5.44
CA TYR A 58 5.59 4.24 -4.98
C TYR A 58 5.69 4.29 -3.44
N PHE A 59 4.82 5.03 -2.76
CA PHE A 59 4.79 5.04 -1.30
C PHE A 59 4.54 3.64 -0.71
N LEU A 60 3.58 2.91 -1.27
CA LEU A 60 3.20 1.58 -0.76
C LEU A 60 4.22 0.50 -1.17
N ALA A 61 4.69 0.51 -2.41
CA ALA A 61 5.41 -0.61 -2.99
C ALA A 61 6.94 -0.43 -3.07
N SER A 62 7.46 0.77 -2.83
CA SER A 62 8.92 1.02 -2.80
C SER A 62 9.61 0.27 -1.66
N PRO A 63 10.88 -0.17 -1.81
CA PRO A 63 11.68 -0.09 -3.02
C PRO A 63 11.29 -1.15 -4.05
N PHE A 64 11.12 -0.71 -5.29
CA PHE A 64 11.01 -1.58 -6.46
C PHE A 64 12.38 -2.13 -6.88
N PRO A 65 12.42 -3.26 -7.63
CA PRO A 65 13.66 -3.88 -8.06
C PRO A 65 14.62 -2.94 -8.81
N TRP A 66 14.08 -2.01 -9.60
CA TRP A 66 14.88 -1.02 -10.35
C TRP A 66 15.39 0.16 -9.50
N GLN A 67 14.99 0.27 -8.23
CA GLN A 67 15.44 1.33 -7.31
C GLN A 67 16.60 0.88 -6.41
N VAL A 68 16.97 -0.39 -6.50
CA VAL A 68 18.04 -0.98 -5.70
C VAL A 68 19.38 -0.69 -6.38
N HIS A 69 20.20 0.14 -5.72
CA HIS A 69 21.55 0.49 -6.18
C HIS A 69 22.65 -0.07 -5.28
N LYS A 70 22.31 -0.57 -4.09
CA LYS A 70 23.26 -1.13 -3.11
C LYS A 70 22.78 -2.48 -2.59
N ALA A 71 23.71 -3.38 -2.27
CA ALA A 71 23.38 -4.69 -1.72
C ALA A 71 22.57 -4.61 -0.40
N THR A 72 22.81 -3.58 0.42
CA THR A 72 22.05 -3.33 1.66
C THR A 72 20.57 -3.00 1.41
N GLN A 73 20.21 -2.52 0.22
CA GLN A 73 18.82 -2.22 -0.16
C GLN A 73 18.06 -3.47 -0.65
N LEU A 74 18.75 -4.58 -0.92
CA LEU A 74 18.10 -5.84 -1.34
C LEU A 74 17.16 -6.39 -0.26
N LEU A 75 17.55 -6.28 1.00
CA LEU A 75 16.72 -6.75 2.11
C LEU A 75 15.41 -5.96 2.21
N ALA A 76 15.48 -4.64 2.04
CA ALA A 76 14.30 -3.76 1.99
C ALA A 76 13.41 -4.06 0.77
N MET A 77 14.01 -4.40 -0.37
CA MET A 77 13.25 -4.84 -1.55
C MET A 77 12.49 -6.15 -1.27
N PHE A 78 13.14 -7.14 -0.64
CA PHE A 78 12.47 -8.38 -0.28
C PHE A 78 11.32 -8.16 0.71
N ASP A 79 11.49 -7.28 1.70
CA ASP A 79 10.42 -6.86 2.61
C ASP A 79 9.23 -6.28 1.82
N SER A 80 9.49 -5.32 0.93
CA SER A 80 8.44 -4.73 0.10
C SER A 80 7.77 -5.75 -0.82
N MET A 81 8.50 -6.71 -1.40
CA MET A 81 7.90 -7.79 -2.19
C MET A 81 6.93 -8.64 -1.34
N MET A 82 7.27 -8.95 -0.08
CA MET A 82 6.35 -9.65 0.82
C MET A 82 5.09 -8.82 1.08
N LEU A 83 5.24 -7.51 1.27
CA LEU A 83 4.12 -6.58 1.45
C LEU A 83 3.21 -6.52 0.22
N TRP A 84 3.73 -6.66 -1.00
CA TRP A 84 2.89 -6.70 -2.20
C TRP A 84 1.89 -7.87 -2.17
N PHE A 85 2.30 -9.03 -1.64
CA PHE A 85 1.38 -10.16 -1.44
C PHE A 85 0.32 -9.81 -0.39
N VAL A 86 0.71 -9.19 0.72
CA VAL A 86 -0.24 -8.73 1.75
C VAL A 86 -1.28 -7.79 1.15
N TYR A 87 -0.85 -6.80 0.37
CA TYR A 87 -1.75 -5.85 -0.29
C TYR A 87 -2.67 -6.54 -1.29
N LEU A 88 -2.17 -7.50 -2.08
CA LEU A 88 -3.00 -8.27 -3.00
C LEU A 88 -4.11 -9.04 -2.27
N PHE A 89 -3.76 -9.80 -1.22
CA PHE A 89 -4.76 -10.55 -0.45
C PHE A 89 -5.72 -9.62 0.31
N PHE A 90 -5.23 -8.50 0.83
CA PHE A 90 -6.06 -7.46 1.43
C PHE A 90 -7.10 -6.94 0.43
N MET A 91 -6.71 -6.55 -0.80
CA MET A 91 -7.64 -6.01 -1.78
C MET A 91 -8.75 -7.02 -2.15
N LEU A 92 -8.39 -8.30 -2.28
CA LEU A 92 -9.34 -9.38 -2.54
C LEU A 92 -10.33 -9.59 -1.37
N GLU A 93 -9.83 -9.54 -0.13
CA GLU A 93 -10.70 -9.64 1.05
C GLU A 93 -11.57 -8.41 1.20
N PHE A 94 -11.00 -7.21 1.04
CA PHE A 94 -11.65 -5.95 1.25
C PHE A 94 -12.84 -5.79 0.30
N ARG A 95 -12.71 -6.24 -0.95
CA ARG A 95 -13.84 -6.32 -1.90
C ARG A 95 -14.98 -7.22 -1.39
N SER A 96 -14.66 -8.31 -0.72
CA SER A 96 -15.66 -9.19 -0.08
C SER A 96 -16.24 -8.55 1.20
N PHE A 97 -15.40 -7.87 1.98
CA PHE A 97 -15.77 -7.18 3.20
C PHE A 97 -16.74 -6.02 2.95
N ILE A 98 -16.54 -5.22 1.90
CA ILE A 98 -17.45 -4.15 1.49
C ILE A 98 -18.89 -4.68 1.33
N LYS A 99 -19.04 -5.88 0.76
CA LYS A 99 -20.36 -6.50 0.55
C LYS A 99 -21.01 -6.94 1.86
N ARG A 100 -20.21 -7.40 2.82
CA ARG A 100 -20.68 -7.91 4.12
C ARG A 100 -20.96 -6.79 5.12
N ASN A 101 -20.11 -5.76 5.17
CA ASN A 101 -20.13 -4.71 6.19
C ASN A 101 -19.87 -3.32 5.58
N LYS A 102 -20.84 -2.79 4.82
CA LYS A 102 -20.70 -1.51 4.11
C LYS A 102 -20.27 -0.34 5.00
N LYS A 103 -20.91 -0.17 6.18
CA LYS A 103 -20.62 0.95 7.09
C LYS A 103 -19.15 0.97 7.55
N TRP A 104 -18.67 -0.16 8.07
CA TRP A 104 -17.28 -0.29 8.51
C TRP A 104 -16.29 -0.23 7.36
N ALA A 105 -16.65 -0.77 6.20
CA ALA A 105 -15.81 -0.69 5.02
C ALA A 105 -15.60 0.75 4.55
N VAL A 106 -16.63 1.61 4.61
CA VAL A 106 -16.52 3.03 4.26
C VAL A 106 -15.56 3.76 5.22
N ILE A 107 -15.67 3.50 6.52
CA ILE A 107 -14.78 4.12 7.53
C ILE A 107 -13.32 3.69 7.32
N LEU A 108 -13.07 2.39 7.10
CA LEU A 108 -11.73 1.90 6.82
C LEU A 108 -11.19 2.42 5.50
N PHE A 109 -12.04 2.47 4.47
CA PHE A 109 -11.66 2.99 3.16
C PHE A 109 -11.30 4.47 3.22
N SER A 110 -12.06 5.30 3.95
CA SER A 110 -11.74 6.71 4.11
C SER A 110 -10.43 6.91 4.90
N TYR A 111 -10.19 6.12 5.94
CA TYR A 111 -8.92 6.12 6.67
C TYR A 111 -7.74 5.77 5.74
N PHE A 112 -7.84 4.72 4.94
CA PHE A 112 -6.78 4.33 4.01
C PHE A 112 -6.56 5.38 2.93
N ILE A 113 -7.62 5.90 2.31
CA ILE A 113 -7.48 6.92 1.26
C ILE A 113 -6.83 8.18 1.83
N LEU A 114 -7.36 8.75 2.91
CA LEU A 114 -6.82 9.99 3.48
C LEU A 114 -5.39 9.79 4.01
N GLY A 115 -5.15 8.68 4.72
CA GLY A 115 -3.86 8.37 5.30
C GLY A 115 -2.77 8.09 4.25
N ILE A 116 -3.06 7.26 3.26
CA ILE A 116 -2.08 6.90 2.22
C ILE A 116 -1.83 8.09 1.29
N CYS A 117 -2.88 8.83 0.87
CA CYS A 117 -2.70 10.01 0.02
C CYS A 117 -1.84 11.06 0.73
N SER A 118 -2.17 11.42 1.98
CA SER A 118 -1.39 12.40 2.74
C SER A 118 0.05 11.92 2.96
N SER A 119 0.25 10.67 3.36
CA SER A 119 1.59 10.12 3.59
C SER A 119 2.44 10.07 2.31
N SER A 120 1.82 9.79 1.16
CA SER A 120 2.51 9.73 -0.14
C SER A 120 2.99 11.08 -0.66
N ILE A 121 2.37 12.17 -0.19
CA ILE A 121 2.77 13.55 -0.52
C ILE A 121 3.86 14.01 0.46
N VAL A 122 3.67 13.71 1.74
CA VAL A 122 4.58 14.18 2.79
C VAL A 122 5.94 13.48 2.69
N GLN A 123 5.94 12.18 2.38
CA GLN A 123 7.17 11.42 2.26
C GLN A 123 7.69 11.44 0.84
N THR A 124 8.97 11.75 0.70
CA THR A 124 9.67 11.76 -0.59
C THR A 124 10.81 10.74 -0.62
N ASN A 125 11.17 10.13 0.52
CA ASN A 125 12.27 9.18 0.61
C ASN A 125 11.79 7.76 0.89
N VAL A 126 12.58 6.78 0.41
CA VAL A 126 12.26 5.34 0.57
C VAL A 126 12.15 4.97 2.05
N ALA A 127 13.13 5.37 2.87
CA ALA A 127 13.16 5.00 4.29
C ALA A 127 11.95 5.55 5.10
N GLY A 128 11.47 6.75 4.76
CA GLY A 128 10.31 7.37 5.40
C GLY A 128 8.99 6.73 4.96
N SER A 129 8.89 6.31 3.69
CA SER A 129 7.73 5.55 3.22
C SER A 129 7.65 4.19 3.92
N GLU A 130 8.78 3.51 4.16
CA GLU A 130 8.79 2.23 4.90
C GLU A 130 8.26 2.38 6.33
N ARG A 131 8.65 3.44 7.03
CA ARG A 131 8.21 3.66 8.42
C ARG A 131 6.72 3.99 8.50
N HIS A 132 6.22 4.81 7.58
CA HIS A 132 4.83 5.25 7.59
C HIS A 132 3.88 4.19 7.01
N ARG A 133 4.34 3.27 6.15
CA ARG A 133 3.47 2.20 5.63
C ARG A 133 3.13 1.13 6.68
N ILE A 134 3.92 1.00 7.75
CA ILE A 134 3.71 -0.04 8.79
C ILE A 134 2.34 0.11 9.45
N MET A 135 1.90 1.34 9.76
CA MET A 135 0.59 1.57 10.40
C MET A 135 -0.59 1.12 9.51
N PHE A 136 -0.49 1.35 8.21
CA PHE A 136 -1.50 0.89 7.26
C PHE A 136 -1.45 -0.63 7.08
N THR A 137 -0.24 -1.17 6.94
CA THR A 137 0.00 -2.61 6.75
C THR A 137 -0.54 -3.40 7.94
N PHE A 138 -0.36 -2.91 9.16
CA PHE A 138 -0.87 -3.55 10.37
C PHE A 138 -2.40 -3.71 10.34
N LEU A 139 -3.12 -2.70 9.85
CA LEU A 139 -4.59 -2.78 9.67
C LEU A 139 -5.01 -3.68 8.50
N MET A 140 -4.19 -3.78 7.45
CA MET A 140 -4.47 -4.64 6.30
C MET A 140 -4.24 -6.14 6.60
N LEU A 141 -3.33 -6.45 7.52
CA LEU A 141 -2.85 -7.81 7.78
C LEU A 141 -3.95 -8.82 8.17
N PRO A 142 -4.89 -8.52 9.09
CA PRO A 142 -5.97 -9.45 9.44
C PRO A 142 -6.85 -9.86 8.24
N PHE A 143 -7.13 -8.91 7.34
CA PHE A 143 -7.89 -9.18 6.12
C PHE A 143 -7.10 -10.05 5.14
N ALA A 144 -5.81 -9.74 4.96
CA ALA A 144 -4.94 -10.53 4.10
C ALA A 144 -4.83 -11.99 4.59
N VAL A 145 -4.64 -12.18 5.90
CA VAL A 145 -4.58 -13.51 6.53
C VAL A 145 -5.90 -14.25 6.38
N HIS A 146 -7.04 -13.61 6.66
CA HIS A 146 -8.35 -14.23 6.49
C HIS A 146 -8.55 -14.75 5.05
N ARG A 147 -8.16 -13.97 4.05
CA ARG A 147 -8.28 -14.37 2.64
C ARG A 147 -7.34 -15.51 2.28
N LEU A 148 -6.10 -15.45 2.74
CA LEU A 148 -5.11 -16.49 2.50
C LEU A 148 -5.59 -17.83 3.08
N VAL A 149 -6.08 -17.80 4.31
CA VAL A 149 -6.59 -18.97 5.04
C VAL A 149 -7.82 -19.56 4.34
N THR A 150 -8.83 -18.73 4.01
CA THR A 150 -10.05 -19.19 3.33
C THR A 150 -9.75 -19.77 1.95
N TRP A 151 -8.80 -19.17 1.21
CA TRP A 151 -8.33 -19.71 -0.07
C TRP A 151 -7.62 -21.05 0.08
N TRP A 152 -6.72 -21.19 1.07
CA TRP A 152 -6.02 -22.44 1.34
C TRP A 152 -6.99 -23.56 1.72
N TYR A 153 -7.88 -23.34 2.69
CA TYR A 153 -8.86 -24.35 3.12
C TYR A 153 -9.83 -24.72 1.99
N GLY A 154 -10.24 -23.77 1.16
CA GLY A 154 -11.07 -24.04 -0.02
C GLY A 154 -10.42 -25.01 -1.02
N LYS A 155 -9.10 -24.91 -1.23
CA LYS A 155 -8.36 -25.87 -2.08
C LYS A 155 -8.33 -27.27 -1.47
N LYS A 156 -8.02 -27.40 -0.17
CA LYS A 156 -7.96 -28.70 0.54
C LYS A 156 -9.31 -29.43 0.52
N ARG A 157 -10.42 -28.69 0.68
CA ARG A 157 -11.78 -29.29 0.64
C ARG A 157 -12.11 -29.86 -0.73
N LYS A 158 -11.78 -29.14 -1.82
CA LYS A 158 -11.98 -29.64 -3.19
C LYS A 158 -11.14 -30.90 -3.48
N GLN A 159 -9.90 -30.93 -2.99
CA GLN A 159 -9.02 -32.10 -3.13
C GLN A 159 -9.56 -33.32 -2.37
N ARG A 160 -10.00 -33.15 -1.11
CA ARG A 160 -10.64 -34.24 -0.34
C ARG A 160 -11.90 -34.77 -1.02
N TYR A 161 -12.79 -33.88 -1.47
CA TYR A 161 -14.00 -34.29 -2.20
C TYR A 161 -13.67 -35.04 -3.49
N ALA A 162 -12.62 -34.63 -4.22
CA ALA A 162 -12.17 -35.34 -5.41
C ALA A 162 -11.62 -36.73 -5.09
N MET A 163 -10.88 -36.91 -3.98
CA MET A 163 -10.38 -38.21 -3.55
C MET A 163 -11.48 -39.14 -3.01
N GLU A 164 -12.45 -38.61 -2.25
CA GLU A 164 -13.62 -39.36 -1.78
C GLU A 164 -14.52 -39.79 -2.94
N LYS A 165 -14.72 -38.91 -3.93
CA LYS A 165 -15.61 -39.18 -5.07
C LYS A 165 -14.97 -40.01 -6.18
N PHE A 166 -13.64 -39.99 -6.30
CA PHE A 166 -12.90 -40.73 -7.33
C PHE A 166 -11.68 -41.45 -6.72
N PRO A 167 -11.90 -42.49 -5.90
CA PRO A 167 -10.83 -43.18 -5.16
C PRO A 167 -9.84 -43.97 -6.06
N SER A 168 -10.16 -44.20 -7.33
CA SER A 168 -9.39 -45.05 -8.25
C SER A 168 -8.35 -44.33 -9.13
N GLY A 169 -7.96 -43.09 -8.80
CA GLY A 169 -6.88 -42.37 -9.51
C GLY A 169 -7.20 -41.94 -10.95
N ARG A 170 -8.42 -42.22 -11.45
CA ARG A 170 -8.87 -41.69 -12.74
C ARG A 170 -9.29 -40.23 -12.58
N ILE A 171 -8.33 -39.33 -12.71
CA ILE A 171 -8.57 -37.90 -12.90
C ILE A 171 -9.28 -37.76 -14.25
N LEU A 172 -10.61 -37.74 -14.24
CA LEU A 172 -11.40 -37.26 -15.36
C LEU A 172 -11.15 -35.76 -15.47
N ILE A 173 -10.18 -35.39 -16.29
CA ILE A 173 -9.99 -34.03 -16.79
C ILE A 173 -11.25 -33.70 -17.57
N LYS A 174 -12.27 -33.12 -16.92
CA LYS A 174 -13.37 -32.51 -17.66
C LYS A 174 -12.81 -31.26 -18.34
N PRO A 175 -12.94 -31.14 -19.67
CA PRO A 175 -12.49 -29.93 -20.36
C PRO A 175 -13.33 -28.75 -19.86
N VAL A 176 -12.62 -27.68 -19.49
CA VAL A 176 -13.22 -26.37 -19.25
C VAL A 176 -13.71 -25.88 -20.60
N ILE A 177 -15.00 -26.07 -20.89
CA ILE A 177 -15.65 -25.37 -21.99
C ILE A 177 -15.99 -23.98 -21.47
N ARG A 178 -15.41 -22.98 -22.15
CA ARG A 178 -15.48 -21.55 -21.90
C ARG A 178 -16.88 -21.01 -22.15
#